data_AF-A0A0A2WXG2-F1
#
_entry.id   AF-A0A0A2WXG2-F1
#
_cell.length_a   1.000
_cell.length_b   1.000
_cell.length_c   1.000
_cell.angle_alpha   90.00
_cell.angle_beta   90.00
_cell.angle_gamma   90.00
#
_symmetry.space_group_name_H-M   'P 1'
#
loop_
_entity.id
_entity.type
_entity.pdbx_description
1 polymer ?
#
loop_
_entity_poly.entity_id
_entity_poly.type
_entity_poly.pdbx_seq_one_letter_code
_entity_poly.pdbx_strand_id
1 'polypeptide(L)'
;MKAKGLTLLEVILSLAIVSLVLLALSASLVSSLRQTAITGGRTQAVQILNYLGRRVAGGESALLPTGTLSFDYGTLRNRFPDLPREARFANPDLYRAAITNLGTPAWAGNLALPLNEYRIQVCWRQSGQESCTEARTFSSPPSAGDAPPLPGIN
;
A
#
# COMPACT_ATOMS: atom_id res chain seq x y z
N MET A 1 24.13 61.37 5.61
CA MET A 1 23.85 60.04 5.04
C MET A 1 22.64 60.17 4.11
N LYS A 2 22.81 60.07 2.78
CA LYS A 2 21.68 60.18 1.83
C LYS A 2 21.05 58.80 1.66
N ALA A 3 19.83 58.63 2.18
CA ALA A 3 19.00 57.49 1.81
C ALA A 3 18.61 57.65 0.33
N LYS A 4 19.19 56.82 -0.55
CA LYS A 4 18.73 56.72 -1.94
C LYS A 4 17.45 55.87 -1.93
N GLY A 5 16.31 56.49 -2.20
CA GLY A 5 15.06 55.75 -2.40
C GLY A 5 15.10 54.95 -3.70
N LEU A 6 14.40 53.81 -3.74
CA LEU A 6 14.30 52.98 -4.95
C LEU A 6 13.65 53.78 -6.09
N THR A 7 14.20 53.63 -7.28
CA THR A 7 13.56 54.13 -8.49
C THR A 7 12.34 53.28 -8.85
N LEU A 8 11.34 53.87 -9.53
CA LEU A 8 10.12 53.15 -9.96
C LEU A 8 10.47 51.90 -10.79
N LEU A 9 11.54 51.99 -11.60
CA LEU A 9 12.08 50.88 -12.37
C LEU A 9 12.59 49.73 -11.48
N GLU A 10 13.38 50.04 -10.44
CA GLU A 10 13.87 49.02 -9.50
C GLU A 10 12.74 48.33 -8.76
N VAL A 11 11.67 49.05 -8.39
CA VAL A 11 10.50 48.45 -7.72
C VAL A 11 9.79 47.46 -8.63
N ILE A 12 9.53 47.84 -9.89
CA ILE A 12 8.88 46.96 -10.87
C ILE A 12 9.76 45.72 -11.15
N LEU A 13 11.07 45.92 -11.32
CA LEU A 13 12.01 44.82 -11.53
C LEU A 13 12.04 43.87 -10.33
N SER A 14 12.06 44.41 -9.11
CA SER A 14 12.03 43.62 -7.88
C SER A 14 10.74 42.80 -7.77
N LEU A 15 9.59 43.40 -8.07
CA LEU A 15 8.30 42.70 -8.08
C LEU A 15 8.25 41.58 -9.13
N ALA A 16 8.81 41.80 -10.31
CA ALA A 16 8.89 40.77 -11.36
C ALA A 16 9.74 39.57 -10.91
N ILE A 17 10.90 39.83 -10.31
CA ILE A 17 11.79 38.78 -9.78
C ILE A 17 11.08 38.02 -8.65
N VAL A 18 10.48 38.72 -7.69
CA VAL A 18 9.75 38.11 -6.57
C VAL A 18 8.61 37.22 -7.09
N SER A 19 7.87 37.67 -8.10
CA SER A 19 6.78 36.89 -8.71
C SER A 19 7.28 35.60 -9.37
N LEU A 20 8.39 35.67 -10.09
CA LEU A 20 9.05 34.50 -10.68
C LEU A 20 9.51 33.50 -9.62
N VAL A 21 10.11 33.98 -8.54
CA VAL A 21 10.56 33.14 -7.41
C VAL A 21 9.36 32.46 -6.74
N LEU A 22 8.27 33.19 -6.50
CA LEU A 22 7.03 32.65 -5.94
C LEU A 22 6.42 31.54 -6.82
N LEU A 23 6.39 31.73 -8.14
CA LEU A 23 5.92 30.72 -9.09
C LEU A 23 6.78 29.45 -9.04
N ALA A 24 8.11 29.60 -9.05
CA ALA A 24 9.04 28.48 -8.96
C ALA A 24 8.91 27.71 -7.64
N LEU A 25 8.78 28.42 -6.51
CA LEU A 25 8.55 27.80 -5.20
C LEU A 25 7.22 27.05 -5.16
N SER A 26 6.15 27.64 -5.71
CA SER A 26 4.83 27.00 -5.72
C SER A 26 4.85 25.71 -6.54
N ALA A 27 5.52 25.71 -7.70
CA ALA A 27 5.67 24.52 -8.53
C ALA A 27 6.48 23.42 -7.83
N SER A 28 7.58 23.77 -7.15
CA SER A 28 8.40 22.79 -6.43
C SER A 28 7.69 22.19 -5.22
N LEU A 29 6.92 23.00 -4.48
CA LEU A 29 6.07 22.53 -3.39
C LEU A 29 5.01 21.55 -3.88
N VAL A 30 4.28 21.88 -4.95
CA VAL A 30 3.26 20.98 -5.53
C VAL A 30 3.90 19.68 -6.03
N SER A 31 5.06 19.75 -6.67
CA SER A 31 5.79 18.57 -7.12
C SER A 31 6.19 17.68 -5.94
N SER A 32 6.75 18.28 -4.88
CA SER A 32 7.16 17.56 -3.67
C SER A 32 5.97 16.89 -2.98
N LEU A 33 4.85 17.61 -2.83
CA LEU A 33 3.62 17.06 -2.25
C LEU A 33 3.07 15.88 -3.06
N ARG A 34 3.08 15.97 -4.39
CA ARG A 34 2.68 14.86 -5.27
C ARG A 34 3.59 13.65 -5.06
N GLN A 35 4.90 13.87 -5.02
CA GLN A 35 5.87 12.79 -4.86
C GLN A 35 5.78 12.12 -3.48
N THR A 36 5.56 12.89 -2.42
CA THR A 36 5.30 12.37 -1.07
C THR A 36 3.98 11.59 -1.01
N ALA A 37 2.92 12.06 -1.68
CA ALA A 37 1.65 11.35 -1.74
C ALA A 37 1.76 10.01 -2.49
N ILE A 38 2.49 9.96 -3.61
CA ILE A 38 2.77 8.69 -4.34
C ILE A 38 3.54 7.72 -3.45
N THR A 39 4.62 8.20 -2.82
CA THR A 39 5.50 7.36 -2.00
C THR A 39 4.78 6.83 -0.77
N GLY A 40 4.00 7.68 -0.08
CA GLY A 40 3.20 7.30 1.08
C GLY A 40 2.13 6.27 0.74
N GLY A 41 1.42 6.43 -0.38
CA GLY A 41 0.41 5.50 -0.85
C GLY A 41 0.94 4.09 -1.08
N ARG A 42 2.10 3.98 -1.75
CA ARG A 42 2.76 2.70 -2.03
C ARG A 42 3.31 2.04 -0.76
N THR A 43 3.96 2.78 0.13
CA THR A 43 4.49 2.22 1.39
C THR A 43 3.36 1.62 2.24
N GLN A 44 2.24 2.34 2.33
CA GLN A 44 1.03 1.85 2.99
C GLN A 44 0.46 0.60 2.28
N ALA A 45 0.36 0.59 0.96
CA ALA A 45 -0.08 -0.61 0.24
C ALA A 45 0.79 -1.84 0.53
N VAL A 46 2.11 -1.67 0.61
CA VAL A 46 3.06 -2.75 0.95
C VAL A 46 2.91 -3.21 2.41
N GLN A 47 2.59 -2.31 3.34
CA GLN A 47 2.31 -2.71 4.73
C GLN A 47 1.05 -3.57 4.83
N ILE A 48 -0.04 -3.21 4.14
CA ILE A 48 -1.25 -4.06 4.03
C ILE A 48 -0.88 -5.41 3.39
N LEU A 49 -0.09 -5.37 2.31
CA LEU A 49 0.36 -6.57 1.60
C LEU A 49 1.12 -7.52 2.53
N ASN A 50 2.05 -7.00 3.33
CA ASN A 50 2.82 -7.78 4.30
C ASN A 50 1.95 -8.32 5.44
N TYR A 51 1.00 -7.52 5.93
CA TYR A 51 0.05 -7.94 6.95
C TYR A 51 -0.79 -9.14 6.46
N LEU A 52 -1.41 -9.02 5.28
CA LEU A 52 -2.19 -10.10 4.67
C LEU A 52 -1.30 -11.30 4.33
N GLY A 53 -0.10 -11.06 3.79
CA GLY A 53 0.88 -12.10 3.46
C GLY A 53 1.25 -12.97 4.63
N ARG A 54 1.47 -12.38 5.81
CA ARG A 54 1.77 -13.12 7.03
C ARG A 54 0.61 -13.99 7.49
N ARG A 55 -0.63 -13.50 7.37
CA ARG A 55 -1.82 -14.26 7.80
C ARG A 55 -2.14 -15.41 6.84
N VAL A 56 -2.00 -15.17 5.53
CA VAL A 56 -2.10 -16.23 4.51
C VAL A 56 -1.02 -17.28 4.72
N ALA A 57 0.25 -16.89 4.87
CA ALA A 57 1.35 -17.81 5.14
C ALA A 57 1.19 -18.56 6.48
N GLY A 58 0.57 -17.91 7.47
CA GLY A 58 0.21 -18.51 8.76
C GLY A 58 -0.95 -19.51 8.69
N GLY A 59 -1.58 -19.70 7.52
CA GLY A 59 -2.62 -20.70 7.34
C GLY A 59 -4.00 -20.28 7.81
N GLU A 60 -4.27 -18.96 7.93
CA GLU A 60 -5.58 -18.50 8.37
C GLU A 60 -6.68 -18.85 7.37
N SER A 61 -7.53 -19.83 7.74
CA SER A 61 -8.57 -20.41 6.89
C SER A 61 -9.50 -19.39 6.22
N ALA A 62 -9.87 -18.30 6.92
CA ALA A 62 -10.70 -17.23 6.38
C ALA A 62 -10.07 -16.46 5.20
N LEU A 63 -8.75 -16.55 5.03
CA LEU A 63 -7.97 -15.87 3.98
C LEU A 63 -7.43 -16.84 2.92
N LEU A 64 -7.84 -18.11 2.94
CA LEU A 64 -7.44 -19.13 1.98
C LEU A 64 -8.62 -19.47 1.05
N PRO A 65 -8.92 -18.64 0.03
CA PRO A 65 -10.01 -18.93 -0.90
C PRO A 65 -9.69 -20.11 -1.81
N THR A 66 -10.72 -20.77 -2.34
CA THR A 66 -10.57 -21.72 -3.48
C THR A 66 -10.38 -21.00 -4.81
N GLY A 67 -10.83 -19.74 -4.91
CA GLY A 67 -10.68 -18.87 -6.08
C GLY A 67 -10.07 -17.52 -5.71
N THR A 68 -10.86 -16.45 -5.82
CA THR A 68 -10.45 -15.10 -5.42
C THR A 68 -11.33 -14.57 -4.28
N LEU A 69 -10.69 -14.07 -3.23
CA LEU A 69 -11.31 -13.32 -2.14
C LEU A 69 -10.95 -11.84 -2.30
N SER A 70 -11.94 -10.97 -2.42
CA SER A 70 -11.75 -9.53 -2.63
C SER A 70 -12.32 -8.71 -1.47
N PHE A 71 -11.62 -7.65 -1.12
CA PHE A 71 -11.99 -6.66 -0.09
C PHE A 71 -11.99 -5.27 -0.73
N ASP A 72 -13.18 -4.75 -1.03
CA ASP A 72 -13.35 -3.45 -1.67
C ASP A 72 -12.91 -2.26 -0.79
N TYR A 73 -12.75 -1.11 -1.43
CA TYR A 73 -12.53 0.17 -0.75
C TYR A 73 -13.59 0.39 0.34
N GLY A 74 -13.16 0.85 1.52
CA GLY A 74 -14.04 1.05 2.68
C GLY A 74 -14.35 -0.19 3.51
N THR A 75 -13.89 -1.39 3.11
CA THR A 75 -14.21 -2.63 3.83
C THR A 75 -13.08 -3.15 4.72
N LEU A 76 -11.83 -2.77 4.41
CA LEU A 76 -10.63 -3.28 5.06
C LEU A 76 -10.61 -3.01 6.57
N ARG A 77 -11.02 -1.83 7.03
CA ARG A 77 -11.03 -1.51 8.46
C ARG A 77 -11.95 -2.42 9.27
N ASN A 78 -13.12 -2.75 8.73
CA ASN A 78 -14.10 -3.59 9.42
C ASN A 78 -13.70 -5.07 9.40
N ARG A 79 -13.05 -5.52 8.32
CA ARG A 79 -12.56 -6.89 8.19
C ARG A 79 -11.27 -7.14 8.98
N PHE A 80 -10.45 -6.10 9.15
CA PHE A 80 -9.14 -6.16 9.78
C PHE A 80 -8.98 -5.04 10.81
N PRO A 81 -9.65 -5.13 11.97
CA PRO A 81 -9.66 -4.06 12.98
C PRO A 81 -8.28 -3.79 13.60
N ASP A 82 -7.36 -4.76 13.54
CA ASP A 82 -6.00 -4.63 14.07
C ASP A 82 -5.03 -3.93 13.11
N LEU A 83 -5.38 -3.83 11.82
CA LEU A 83 -4.52 -3.29 10.77
C LEU A 83 -4.08 -1.83 11.03
N PRO A 84 -4.96 -0.91 11.49
CA PRO A 84 -4.54 0.44 11.90
C PRO A 84 -3.57 0.45 13.08
N ARG A 85 -3.69 -0.52 14.00
CA ARG A 85 -2.92 -0.57 15.25
C ARG A 85 -1.52 -1.13 15.02
N GLU A 86 -1.39 -2.19 14.23
CA GLU A 86 -0.10 -2.84 13.96
C GLU A 86 0.82 -2.02 13.06
N ALA A 87 0.27 -1.36 12.03
CA ALA A 87 1.06 -0.68 11.01
C ALA A 87 1.09 0.86 11.15
N ARG A 88 0.46 1.42 12.21
CA ARG A 88 0.18 2.87 12.34
C ARG A 88 -0.45 3.43 11.07
N PHE A 89 -1.39 2.67 10.53
CA PHE A 89 -1.96 2.94 9.22
C PHE A 89 -2.90 4.14 9.27
N ALA A 90 -2.71 5.12 8.38
CA ALA A 90 -3.50 6.34 8.40
C ALA A 90 -4.98 6.07 8.06
N ASN A 91 -5.24 5.30 7.00
CA ASN A 91 -6.61 4.92 6.63
C ASN A 91 -6.66 3.67 5.72
N PRO A 92 -7.04 2.49 6.24
CA PRO A 92 -7.18 1.27 5.44
C PRO A 92 -8.25 1.39 4.35
N ASP A 93 -9.24 2.24 4.55
CA ASP A 93 -10.42 2.34 3.69
C ASP A 93 -10.10 2.91 2.29
N LEU A 94 -8.93 3.51 2.13
CA LEU A 94 -8.39 4.01 0.86
C LEU A 94 -7.79 2.92 -0.04
N TYR A 95 -7.84 1.67 0.40
CA TYR A 95 -7.21 0.54 -0.27
C TYR A 95 -8.25 -0.55 -0.58
N ARG A 96 -7.97 -1.32 -1.61
CA ARG A 96 -8.65 -2.58 -1.94
C ARG A 96 -7.62 -3.70 -1.89
N ALA A 97 -7.99 -4.87 -1.40
CA ALA A 97 -7.13 -6.04 -1.43
C ALA A 97 -7.81 -7.23 -2.12
N ALA A 98 -7.04 -8.10 -2.75
CA ALA A 98 -7.51 -9.35 -3.32
C ALA A 98 -6.50 -10.46 -3.04
N ILE A 99 -6.99 -11.65 -2.70
CA ILE A 99 -6.21 -12.87 -2.50
C ILE A 99 -6.71 -13.89 -3.52
N THR A 100 -5.86 -14.36 -4.40
CA THR A 100 -6.19 -15.36 -5.43
C THR A 100 -5.40 -16.63 -5.16
N ASN A 101 -6.08 -17.76 -5.11
CA ASN A 101 -5.46 -19.08 -5.10
C ASN A 101 -5.04 -19.46 -6.53
N LEU A 102 -3.73 -19.67 -6.72
CA LEU A 102 -3.13 -20.08 -7.99
C LEU A 102 -2.99 -21.61 -8.10
N GLY A 103 -3.46 -22.35 -7.09
CA GLY A 103 -3.37 -23.80 -7.02
C GLY A 103 -2.00 -24.28 -6.54
N THR A 104 -1.77 -25.59 -6.68
CA THR A 104 -0.51 -26.21 -6.28
C THR A 104 0.59 -25.86 -7.27
N PRO A 105 1.74 -25.33 -6.82
CA PRO A 105 2.83 -25.01 -7.72
C PRO A 105 3.47 -26.28 -8.29
N ALA A 106 3.95 -26.21 -9.53
CA ALA A 106 4.44 -27.38 -10.27
C ALA A 106 5.55 -28.17 -9.55
N TRP A 107 6.40 -27.49 -8.78
CA TRP A 107 7.46 -28.13 -8.01
C TRP A 107 6.95 -28.87 -6.76
N ALA A 108 5.83 -28.45 -6.17
CA ALA A 108 5.27 -29.07 -4.97
C ALA A 108 4.49 -30.36 -5.29
N GLY A 109 3.89 -30.43 -6.48
CA GLY A 109 3.17 -31.62 -6.94
C GLY A 109 4.05 -32.87 -6.98
N ASN A 110 5.32 -32.71 -7.40
CA ASN A 110 6.29 -33.82 -7.45
C ASN A 110 6.73 -34.32 -6.07
N LEU A 111 6.58 -33.48 -5.04
CA LEU A 111 6.98 -33.77 -3.66
C LEU A 111 5.80 -34.22 -2.80
N ALA A 112 4.59 -34.34 -3.38
CA ALA A 112 3.33 -34.64 -2.68
C ALA A 112 3.08 -33.73 -1.46
N LEU A 113 3.55 -32.49 -1.51
CA LEU A 113 3.37 -31.52 -0.43
C LEU A 113 2.01 -30.81 -0.61
N PRO A 114 1.12 -30.82 0.40
CA PRO A 114 -0.16 -30.13 0.34
C PRO A 114 0.05 -28.62 0.52
N LEU A 115 0.40 -27.95 -0.59
CA LEU A 115 0.71 -26.52 -0.64
C LEU A 115 0.02 -25.88 -1.85
N ASN A 116 -0.52 -24.68 -1.63
CA ASN A 116 -1.05 -23.83 -2.68
C ASN A 116 -0.27 -22.50 -2.72
N GLU A 117 -0.08 -21.98 -3.92
CA GLU A 117 0.42 -20.65 -4.16
C GLU A 117 -0.74 -19.66 -4.11
N TYR A 118 -0.56 -18.56 -3.40
CA TYR A 118 -1.53 -17.47 -3.28
C TYR A 118 -0.90 -16.17 -3.75
N ARG A 119 -1.60 -15.45 -4.64
CA ARG A 119 -1.26 -14.09 -5.04
C ARG A 119 -2.09 -13.11 -4.22
N ILE A 120 -1.40 -12.18 -3.57
CA ILE A 120 -2.03 -11.10 -2.80
C ILE A 120 -1.76 -9.81 -3.56
N GLN A 121 -2.82 -9.04 -3.81
CA GLN A 121 -2.75 -7.77 -4.50
C GLN A 121 -3.41 -6.69 -3.64
N VAL A 122 -2.76 -5.55 -3.50
CA VAL A 122 -3.30 -4.37 -2.82
C VAL A 122 -3.26 -3.18 -3.75
N CYS A 123 -4.41 -2.55 -3.96
CA CYS A 123 -4.58 -1.42 -4.84
C CYS A 123 -4.99 -0.16 -4.06
N TRP A 124 -4.59 1.00 -4.56
CA TRP A 124 -5.00 2.32 -4.08
C TRP A 124 -5.30 3.24 -5.25
N ARG A 125 -6.10 4.27 -5.00
CA ARG A 125 -6.42 5.29 -6.02
C ARG A 125 -5.55 6.53 -5.83
N GLN A 126 -4.98 7.01 -6.92
CA GLN A 126 -4.23 8.24 -6.98
C GLN A 126 -4.58 9.03 -8.23
N SER A 127 -5.01 10.28 -8.06
CA SER A 127 -5.32 11.20 -9.18
C SER A 127 -6.30 10.61 -10.21
N GLY A 128 -7.26 9.77 -9.76
CA GLY A 128 -8.24 9.11 -10.63
C GLY A 128 -7.76 7.81 -11.30
N GLN A 129 -6.50 7.42 -11.11
CA GLN A 129 -5.96 6.14 -11.58
C GLN A 129 -5.78 5.16 -10.42
N GLU A 130 -5.97 3.87 -10.68
CA GLU A 130 -5.70 2.81 -9.70
C GLU A 130 -4.28 2.28 -9.90
N SER A 131 -3.54 2.19 -8.80
CA SER A 131 -2.20 1.60 -8.76
C SER A 131 -2.24 0.40 -7.81
N CYS A 132 -1.54 -0.68 -8.17
CA CYS A 132 -1.53 -1.91 -7.39
C CYS A 132 -0.10 -2.38 -7.13
N THR A 133 0.09 -3.03 -5.98
CA THR A 133 1.28 -3.81 -5.66
C THR A 133 0.85 -5.24 -5.37
N GLU A 134 1.69 -6.20 -5.73
CA GLU A 134 1.41 -7.62 -5.52
C GLU A 134 2.59 -8.37 -4.92
N ALA A 135 2.27 -9.47 -4.23
CA ALA A 135 3.22 -10.46 -3.75
C ALA A 135 2.62 -11.86 -3.90
N ARG A 136 3.49 -12.86 -3.88
CA ARG A 136 3.12 -14.28 -3.86
C ARG A 136 3.59 -14.89 -2.56
N THR A 137 2.78 -15.79 -2.02
CA THR A 137 3.10 -16.56 -0.83
C THR A 137 2.57 -17.98 -0.99
N PHE A 138 2.97 -18.88 -0.10
CA PHE A 138 2.50 -20.25 -0.10
C PHE A 138 1.84 -20.57 1.23
N SER A 139 0.78 -21.37 1.19
CA SER A 139 0.07 -21.82 2.37
C SER A 139 -0.62 -23.16 2.13
N SER A 140 -1.27 -23.69 3.15
CA SER A 140 -2.09 -24.90 3.02
C SER A 140 -3.27 -24.68 2.06
N PRO A 141 -3.82 -25.77 1.48
CA PRO A 141 -5.05 -25.70 0.72
C PRO A 141 -6.25 -25.22 1.59
N PRO A 142 -7.29 -24.61 0.99
CA PRO A 142 -8.45 -24.03 1.69
C PRO A 142 -9.20 -24.96 2.66
N SER A 143 -9.06 -26.28 2.48
CA SER A 143 -9.76 -27.31 3.22
C SER A 143 -8.84 -28.15 4.12
N ALA A 144 -7.59 -27.74 4.32
CA ALA A 144 -6.62 -28.50 5.12
C ALA A 144 -6.89 -28.47 6.64
N GLY A 145 -7.90 -27.70 7.10
CA GLY A 145 -8.09 -27.41 8.52
C GLY A 145 -7.05 -26.41 9.02
N ASP A 146 -7.35 -25.71 10.11
CA ASP A 146 -6.36 -24.86 10.78
C ASP A 146 -5.14 -25.72 11.13
N ALA A 147 -3.93 -25.21 10.85
CA ALA A 147 -2.71 -25.93 11.15
C ALA A 147 -2.70 -26.32 12.65
N PRO A 148 -2.43 -27.59 13.01
CA PRO A 148 -2.39 -27.99 14.40
C PRO A 148 -1.39 -27.10 15.17
N PRO A 149 -1.70 -26.72 16.42
CA PRO A 149 -0.81 -25.88 17.21
C PRO A 149 0.57 -26.55 17.28
N LEU A 150 1.61 -25.74 17.07
CA LEU A 150 2.99 -26.20 17.14
C LEU A 150 3.23 -26.89 18.49
N PRO A 151 3.75 -28.13 18.52
CA PRO A 151 4.06 -28.79 19.77
C PRO A 151 5.11 -27.97 20.53
N GLY A 152 4.74 -27.45 21.70
CA GLY A 152 5.70 -26.82 22.63
C GLY A 152 5.41 -25.39 23.11
N ILE A 153 4.24 -24.81 22.82
CA ILE A 153 3.83 -23.54 23.45
C ILE A 153 2.68 -23.83 24.41
N ASN A 154 3.00 -23.97 25.70
CA ASN A 154 2.05 -23.94 26.83
C ASN A 154 2.12 -22.58 27.50
#